data_AF-A0A2N6BZA5-F1
#
_entry.id   AF-A0A2N6BZA5-F1
#
_cell.length_a   1.000
_cell.length_b   1.000
_cell.length_c   1.000
_cell.angle_alpha   90.00
_cell.angle_beta   90.00
_cell.angle_gamma   90.00
#
_symmetry.space_group_name_H-M   'P 1'
#
loop_
_entity.id
_entity.type
_entity.pdbx_description
1 polymer ?
#
loop_
_entity_poly.entity_id
_entity_poly.type
_entity_poly.pdbx_seq_one_letter_code
_entity_poly.pdbx_strand_id
1 'polypeptide(L)'
;MKIYKLMAIAFVLMALLCNCSNDSDRAVSPAQAADPTDPAAPDPGVHSFTGLPLTEDGWTDFAALIQGDAAAAVQASYDDARVVFVSSSEGDDSTGQIYSTLNITFDENGMFQPQGPVNAFATLAEAYEQLRDGYPDILLLKRGDVWDESFDSWDKSGRAKAERMILGAYGLSHLDMPEIMMFRSSETVSFSHNIVTSIKIASLSPWVNAFSRRVGGENFLVEDCLVTKGANTGIIITGGSSGDIVKNVVVRRSVVAERYPTDNTGHTQGLFAAGADGFLVEECIFDHNGWTDNPEEGNPATIHNHNTYFDISVSNAVMRYNISARASSKGYQPGGGGLIVANLSLMDPIGIESSRVEPSAPDGFDSIIKNNVLLEGWDSKTSSVTRWGIRFNNVSSSLVEGNIIGSVTSGGGVQAMYFDVVTKNEVRLDLRNITLQDNIVHNWPIVRLEGEGIENAKIMDNRIHNENSEYLILWDATVAPEITSSGNSFYSGVIDTDEWLTNYQAGVGDTTSVVSQTNPTGGYLVTDYLASIGETATLDAFFARIQQQRRGHWDERYTAVPVINFVREKFGKEQIAKIY
;
A
#
# COMPACT_ATOMS: atom_id res chain seq x y z
N MET A 1 -7.00 13.84 -38.23
CA MET A 1 -7.92 13.75 -37.06
C MET A 1 -8.82 12.49 -37.01
N LYS A 2 -8.58 11.44 -37.81
CA LYS A 2 -9.33 10.15 -37.73
C LYS A 2 -8.46 8.88 -37.60
N ILE A 3 -7.14 9.00 -37.58
CA ILE A 3 -6.20 7.86 -37.47
C ILE A 3 -5.70 7.65 -36.02
N TYR A 4 -5.72 8.69 -35.18
CA TYR A 4 -5.25 8.61 -33.78
C TYR A 4 -6.25 7.99 -32.78
N LYS A 5 -7.55 7.89 -33.11
CA LYS A 5 -8.55 7.23 -32.25
C LYS A 5 -8.50 5.69 -32.33
N LEU A 6 -7.87 5.11 -33.36
CA LEU A 6 -7.74 3.65 -33.47
C LEU A 6 -6.55 3.09 -32.67
N MET A 7 -5.51 3.90 -32.39
CA MET A 7 -4.40 3.45 -31.54
C MET A 7 -4.80 3.39 -30.07
N ALA A 8 -5.52 4.39 -29.54
CA ALA A 8 -5.96 4.39 -28.13
C ALA A 8 -6.88 3.20 -27.76
N ILE A 9 -7.67 2.68 -28.70
CA ILE A 9 -8.54 1.51 -28.48
C ILE A 9 -7.75 0.18 -28.51
N ALA A 10 -6.62 0.13 -29.22
CA ALA A 10 -5.75 -1.05 -29.22
C ALA A 10 -4.98 -1.22 -27.90
N PHE A 11 -4.64 -0.11 -27.22
CA PHE A 11 -3.89 -0.14 -25.96
C PHE A 11 -4.72 -0.59 -24.75
N VAL A 12 -6.03 -0.32 -24.72
CA VAL A 12 -6.91 -0.80 -23.64
C VAL A 12 -7.28 -2.29 -23.84
N LEU A 13 -7.32 -2.78 -25.09
CA LEU A 13 -7.62 -4.19 -25.36
C LEU A 13 -6.43 -5.14 -25.16
N MET A 14 -5.18 -4.67 -25.28
CA MET A 14 -3.99 -5.55 -25.13
C MET A 14 -3.64 -5.88 -23.67
N ALA A 15 -3.99 -5.02 -22.71
CA ALA A 15 -3.83 -5.33 -21.28
C ALA A 15 -4.78 -6.45 -20.80
N LEU A 16 -5.78 -6.82 -21.61
CA LEU A 16 -6.69 -7.94 -21.35
C LEU A 16 -6.29 -9.26 -22.03
N LEU A 17 -5.20 -9.29 -22.83
CA LEU A 17 -4.89 -10.42 -23.73
C LEU A 17 -3.47 -11.00 -23.59
N CYS A 18 -2.68 -10.66 -22.58
CA CYS A 18 -1.45 -11.41 -22.30
C CYS A 18 -1.78 -12.78 -21.69
N ASN A 19 -2.01 -13.72 -22.61
CA ASN A 19 -2.21 -15.13 -22.37
C ASN A 19 -0.84 -15.82 -22.22
N CYS A 20 -0.64 -16.44 -21.06
CA CYS A 20 0.12 -17.68 -20.83
C CYS A 20 1.42 -17.88 -21.63
N SER A 21 2.55 -17.61 -20.97
CA SER A 21 3.72 -18.49 -21.10
C SER A 21 3.71 -19.48 -19.94
N ASN A 22 3.68 -20.77 -20.29
CA ASN A 22 3.82 -21.89 -19.36
C ASN A 22 5.16 -21.78 -18.63
N ASP A 23 5.15 -21.42 -17.35
CA ASP A 23 6.21 -21.77 -16.42
C ASP A 23 5.62 -22.69 -15.35
N SER A 24 5.82 -23.99 -15.55
CA SER A 24 5.40 -25.07 -14.66
C SER A 24 6.33 -25.27 -13.45
N ASP A 25 7.15 -24.27 -13.11
CA ASP A 25 8.05 -24.32 -11.95
C ASP A 25 7.74 -23.15 -10.99
N ARG A 26 6.52 -23.13 -10.44
CA ARG A 26 6.22 -22.33 -9.24
C ARG A 26 6.90 -22.99 -8.03
N ALA A 27 8.12 -22.57 -7.76
CA ALA A 27 8.78 -22.86 -6.50
C ALA A 27 7.93 -22.36 -5.32
N VAL A 28 7.89 -23.19 -4.28
CA VAL A 28 7.19 -23.00 -3.00
C VAL A 28 7.48 -21.62 -2.41
N SER A 29 6.44 -21.00 -1.83
CA SER A 29 6.44 -19.67 -1.25
C SER A 29 7.51 -19.48 -0.15
N PRO A 30 8.17 -18.32 -0.06
CA PRO A 30 8.95 -17.93 1.10
C PRO A 30 8.07 -17.45 2.28
N ALA A 31 6.81 -17.92 2.38
CA ALA A 31 5.98 -17.75 3.57
C ALA A 31 6.54 -18.48 4.83
N GLN A 32 7.75 -19.03 4.76
CA GLN A 32 8.50 -19.56 5.91
C GLN A 32 9.46 -18.52 6.52
N ALA A 33 8.97 -17.30 6.70
CA ALA A 33 9.66 -16.31 7.50
C ALA A 33 8.80 -16.07 8.75
N ALA A 34 9.23 -16.70 9.86
CA ALA A 34 8.57 -16.79 11.17
C ALA A 34 7.26 -17.60 11.21
N ASP A 35 7.03 -18.30 12.33
CA ASP A 35 5.75 -18.94 12.64
C ASP A 35 4.69 -17.84 12.75
N PRO A 36 3.73 -17.75 11.81
CA PRO A 36 2.74 -16.69 11.81
C PRO A 36 1.71 -16.87 12.93
N THR A 37 1.82 -17.86 13.83
CA THR A 37 0.92 -18.05 14.98
C THR A 37 1.48 -17.54 16.32
N ASP A 38 2.72 -17.06 16.34
CA ASP A 38 3.34 -16.51 17.54
C ASP A 38 3.27 -14.96 17.55
N PRO A 39 2.47 -14.32 18.45
CA PRO A 39 2.45 -12.87 18.59
C PRO A 39 3.78 -12.27 19.08
N ALA A 40 4.72 -13.09 19.55
CA ALA A 40 6.06 -12.70 19.97
C ALA A 40 7.16 -13.04 18.94
N ALA A 41 6.84 -13.68 17.81
CA ALA A 41 7.85 -13.94 16.79
C ALA A 41 8.30 -12.61 16.14
N PRO A 42 9.60 -12.30 16.10
CA PRO A 42 10.09 -11.12 15.41
C PRO A 42 9.69 -11.20 13.94
N ASP A 43 8.99 -10.16 13.46
CA ASP A 43 8.70 -9.95 12.04
C ASP A 43 10.02 -10.17 11.28
N PRO A 44 10.10 -11.15 10.37
CA PRO A 44 11.34 -11.49 9.69
C PRO A 44 11.87 -10.24 9.01
N GLY A 45 12.86 -9.58 9.65
CA GLY A 45 13.26 -8.20 9.36
C GLY A 45 13.05 -7.86 7.90
N VAL A 46 11.92 -7.21 7.60
CA VAL A 46 11.42 -7.11 6.22
C VAL A 46 12.34 -6.20 5.41
N HIS A 47 13.23 -5.46 6.07
CA HIS A 47 14.32 -4.71 5.45
C HIS A 47 15.57 -5.54 5.11
N SER A 48 15.66 -6.81 5.51
CA SER A 48 16.81 -7.68 5.18
C SER A 48 17.00 -7.83 3.67
N PHE A 49 15.90 -7.84 2.90
CA PHE A 49 15.98 -7.87 1.44
C PHE A 49 16.35 -6.51 0.83
N THR A 50 16.22 -5.39 1.55
CA THR A 50 16.69 -4.08 1.08
C THR A 50 18.20 -3.94 1.28
N GLY A 51 18.75 -4.47 2.38
CA GLY A 51 20.17 -4.37 2.73
C GLY A 51 20.69 -2.94 2.87
N LEU A 52 19.80 -1.97 3.09
CA LEU A 52 20.17 -0.60 3.40
C LEU A 52 20.32 -0.43 4.91
N PRO A 53 21.28 0.40 5.37
CA PRO A 53 21.33 0.79 6.76
C PRO A 53 20.10 1.65 7.10
N LEU A 54 19.53 1.42 8.28
CA LEU A 54 18.42 2.20 8.82
C LEU A 54 18.85 2.91 10.08
N THR A 55 18.33 4.11 10.30
CA THR A 55 18.41 4.82 11.58
C THR A 55 17.53 4.11 12.64
N GLU A 56 17.67 4.48 13.92
CA GLU A 56 16.87 3.91 15.01
C GLU A 56 15.35 4.15 14.82
N ASP A 57 14.98 5.30 14.27
CA ASP A 57 13.61 5.64 13.88
C ASP A 57 13.24 5.11 12.48
N GLY A 58 14.05 4.21 11.91
CA GLY A 58 13.77 3.40 10.74
C GLY A 58 13.94 4.08 9.39
N TRP A 59 14.46 5.32 9.29
CA TRP A 59 14.71 5.95 7.98
C TRP A 59 15.92 5.32 7.30
N THR A 60 16.02 5.42 5.98
CA THR A 60 17.29 5.09 5.33
C THR A 60 18.39 6.01 5.87
N ASP A 61 19.45 5.40 6.41
CA ASP A 61 20.62 6.11 6.91
C ASP A 61 21.59 6.38 5.75
N PHE A 62 21.36 7.49 5.05
CA PHE A 62 22.20 7.90 3.93
C PHE A 62 23.64 8.23 4.35
N ALA A 63 23.85 8.64 5.61
CA ALA A 63 25.19 8.89 6.12
C ALA A 63 25.97 7.59 6.23
N ALA A 64 25.40 6.57 6.90
CA ALA A 64 26.01 5.24 6.99
C ALA A 64 26.17 4.59 5.61
N LEU A 65 25.20 4.76 4.71
CA LEU A 65 25.26 4.19 3.35
C LEU A 65 26.42 4.76 2.53
N ILE A 66 26.61 6.08 2.56
CA ILE A 66 27.53 6.78 1.65
C ILE A 66 28.91 6.94 2.27
N GLN A 67 28.97 7.28 3.56
CA GLN A 67 30.21 7.62 4.28
C GLN A 67 30.73 6.45 5.12
N GLY A 68 29.97 5.35 5.20
CA GLY A 68 30.22 4.25 6.11
C GLY A 68 29.84 4.60 7.55
N ASP A 69 29.79 3.58 8.40
CA ASP A 69 29.67 3.70 9.83
C ASP A 69 30.64 2.72 10.50
N ALA A 70 31.72 3.25 11.06
CA ALA A 70 32.72 2.45 11.77
C ALA A 70 32.15 1.79 13.04
N ALA A 71 31.13 2.37 13.68
CA ALA A 71 30.49 1.80 14.85
C ALA A 71 29.54 0.64 14.49
N ALA A 72 28.84 0.73 13.36
CA ALA A 72 28.02 -0.35 12.80
C ALA A 72 28.78 -1.32 11.88
N ALA A 73 30.11 -1.17 11.76
CA ALA A 73 30.96 -1.93 10.84
C ALA A 73 30.51 -1.89 9.37
N VAL A 74 29.88 -0.79 8.95
CA VAL A 74 29.51 -0.51 7.55
C VAL A 74 30.66 0.24 6.88
N GLN A 75 31.22 -0.32 5.82
CA GLN A 75 32.26 0.35 5.03
C GLN A 75 31.62 1.28 4.00
N ALA A 76 32.21 2.47 3.79
CA ALA A 76 31.80 3.37 2.71
C ALA A 76 31.90 2.66 1.35
N SER A 77 30.84 2.72 0.56
CA SER A 77 30.76 2.08 -0.77
C SER A 77 30.53 3.08 -1.91
N TYR A 78 30.57 4.38 -1.63
CA TYR A 78 30.31 5.46 -2.60
C TYR A 78 31.56 6.28 -2.93
N ASP A 79 32.76 5.76 -2.68
CA ASP A 79 34.04 6.49 -2.83
C ASP A 79 34.26 7.05 -4.24
N ASP A 80 33.73 6.39 -5.27
CA ASP A 80 33.83 6.82 -6.66
C ASP A 80 32.55 7.41 -7.23
N ALA A 81 31.55 7.71 -6.38
CA ALA A 81 30.29 8.34 -6.79
C ALA A 81 30.49 9.81 -7.21
N ARG A 82 29.80 10.22 -8.27
CA ARG A 82 29.58 11.62 -8.59
C ARG A 82 28.42 12.16 -7.77
N VAL A 83 28.54 13.42 -7.35
CA VAL A 83 27.45 14.18 -6.75
C VAL A 83 27.11 15.35 -7.67
N VAL A 84 25.85 15.43 -8.08
CA VAL A 84 25.34 16.43 -9.03
C VAL A 84 24.24 17.22 -8.32
N PHE A 85 24.51 18.49 -8.02
CA PHE A 85 23.52 19.39 -7.44
C PHE A 85 22.75 20.10 -8.56
N VAL A 86 21.45 20.26 -8.38
CA VAL A 86 20.55 20.91 -9.36
C VAL A 86 19.71 21.97 -8.66
N SER A 87 19.57 23.14 -9.27
CA SER A 87 18.71 24.22 -8.80
C SER A 87 18.14 24.99 -9.98
N SER A 88 16.81 25.03 -10.12
CA SER A 88 16.16 25.84 -11.17
C SER A 88 16.22 27.34 -10.88
N SER A 89 16.45 27.72 -9.62
CA SER A 89 16.50 29.13 -9.20
C SER A 89 17.92 29.72 -9.19
N GLU A 90 18.94 28.90 -8.94
CA GLU A 90 20.34 29.36 -8.77
C GLU A 90 21.35 28.64 -9.67
N GLY A 91 20.94 27.58 -10.38
CA GLY A 91 21.83 26.79 -11.23
C GLY A 91 22.14 27.45 -12.58
N ASP A 92 23.21 26.97 -13.21
CA ASP A 92 23.63 27.37 -14.56
C ASP A 92 24.34 26.19 -15.25
N ASP A 93 23.73 25.64 -16.31
CA ASP A 93 24.24 24.47 -17.05
C ASP A 93 25.63 24.71 -17.67
N SER A 94 26.03 25.97 -17.89
CA SER A 94 27.36 26.29 -18.43
C SER A 94 28.46 26.31 -17.38
N THR A 95 28.10 26.42 -16.09
CA THR A 95 29.06 26.50 -14.98
C THR A 95 28.85 25.46 -13.88
N GLY A 96 27.81 24.63 -14.01
CA GLY A 96 27.52 23.50 -13.14
C GLY A 96 28.71 22.57 -12.98
N GLN A 97 28.90 22.04 -11.78
CA GLN A 97 30.06 21.22 -11.43
C GLN A 97 29.66 19.84 -10.92
N ILE A 98 30.54 18.87 -11.17
CA ILE A 98 30.48 17.53 -10.61
C ILE A 98 31.29 17.52 -9.31
N TYR A 99 30.67 17.03 -8.25
CA TYR A 99 31.26 16.90 -6.92
C TYR A 99 31.46 15.43 -6.54
N SER A 100 31.96 15.21 -5.33
CA SER A 100 32.11 13.89 -4.71
C SER A 100 31.32 13.80 -3.41
N THR A 101 31.25 12.62 -2.81
CA THR A 101 30.63 12.39 -1.49
C THR A 101 31.27 13.20 -0.37
N LEU A 102 32.53 13.64 -0.53
CA LEU A 102 33.22 14.57 0.38
C LEU A 102 32.62 15.99 0.37
N ASN A 103 31.70 16.30 -0.53
CA ASN A 103 31.00 17.57 -0.61
C ASN A 103 29.56 17.50 -0.09
N ILE A 104 29.19 16.38 0.55
CA ILE A 104 27.89 16.17 1.17
C ILE A 104 28.08 16.08 2.69
N THR A 105 27.19 16.75 3.42
CA THR A 105 26.90 16.48 4.82
C THR A 105 25.41 16.17 4.97
N PHE A 106 24.97 15.80 6.16
CA PHE A 106 23.57 15.59 6.48
C PHE A 106 23.13 16.53 7.58
N ASP A 107 21.85 16.91 7.59
CA ASP A 107 21.25 17.58 8.74
C ASP A 107 20.86 16.58 9.84
N GLU A 108 20.29 17.09 10.93
CA GLU A 108 19.85 16.27 12.07
C GLU A 108 18.78 15.22 11.73
N ASN A 109 18.09 15.36 10.59
CA ASN A 109 17.09 14.42 10.11
C ASN A 109 17.67 13.47 9.05
N GLY A 110 18.98 13.53 8.78
CA GLY A 110 19.64 12.72 7.75
C GLY A 110 19.34 13.16 6.32
N MET A 111 18.90 14.40 6.09
CA MET A 111 18.72 14.95 4.74
C MET A 111 20.01 15.53 4.18
N PHE A 112 20.22 15.37 2.88
CA PHE A 112 21.43 15.82 2.19
C PHE A 112 21.60 17.35 2.28
N GLN A 113 22.84 17.77 2.55
CA GLN A 113 23.27 19.16 2.56
C GLN A 113 24.61 19.30 1.84
N PRO A 114 24.84 20.37 1.07
CA PRO A 114 26.14 20.63 0.49
C PRO A 114 27.12 21.11 1.56
N GLN A 115 28.38 20.64 1.47
CA GLN A 115 29.48 21.15 2.29
C GLN A 115 30.05 22.43 1.67
N GLY A 116 29.37 23.56 1.89
CA GLY A 116 29.73 24.87 1.35
C GLY A 116 28.98 25.23 0.07
N PRO A 117 29.34 26.36 -0.59
CA PRO A 117 28.71 26.78 -1.84
C PRO A 117 28.93 25.76 -2.96
N VAL A 118 27.88 25.52 -3.76
CA VAL A 118 27.92 24.62 -4.93
C VAL A 118 27.47 25.36 -6.18
N ASN A 119 28.11 25.06 -7.31
CA ASN A 119 27.68 25.47 -8.64
C ASN A 119 26.76 24.37 -9.18
N ALA A 120 25.46 24.55 -8.98
CA ALA A 120 24.46 23.59 -9.42
C ALA A 120 24.20 23.70 -10.93
N PHE A 121 23.80 22.60 -11.54
CA PHE A 121 23.16 22.61 -12.86
C PHE A 121 21.76 23.23 -12.76
N ALA A 122 21.28 23.84 -13.83
CA ALA A 122 19.95 24.44 -13.88
C ALA A 122 18.88 23.40 -14.26
N THR A 123 19.17 22.59 -15.28
CA THR A 123 18.19 21.67 -15.88
C THR A 123 18.38 20.23 -15.44
N LEU A 124 17.27 19.49 -15.36
CA LEU A 124 17.22 18.06 -15.06
C LEU A 124 17.95 17.25 -16.15
N ALA A 125 17.81 17.66 -17.41
CA ALA A 125 18.44 16.98 -18.55
C ALA A 125 19.97 17.06 -18.48
N GLU A 126 20.54 18.27 -18.30
CA GLU A 126 22.00 18.43 -18.22
C GLU A 126 22.57 17.74 -16.98
N ALA A 127 21.87 17.80 -15.84
CA ALA A 127 22.26 17.10 -14.62
C ALA A 127 22.24 15.57 -14.79
N TYR A 128 21.22 15.03 -15.45
CA TYR A 128 21.11 13.59 -15.73
C TYR A 128 22.27 13.09 -16.59
N GLU A 129 22.71 13.85 -17.59
CA GLU A 129 23.86 13.50 -18.45
C GLU A 129 25.17 13.34 -17.64
N GLN A 130 25.29 13.98 -16.49
CA GLN A 130 26.48 13.84 -15.64
C GLN A 130 26.54 12.52 -14.86
N LEU A 131 25.41 11.81 -14.72
CA LEU A 131 25.34 10.50 -14.08
C LEU A 131 25.91 9.41 -14.98
N ARG A 132 26.53 8.40 -14.40
CA ARG A 132 27.07 7.24 -15.11
C ARG A 132 26.28 5.99 -14.79
N ASP A 133 25.89 5.26 -15.83
CA ASP A 133 25.30 3.93 -15.66
C ASP A 133 26.30 2.95 -15.03
N GLY A 134 25.83 2.14 -14.08
CA GLY A 134 26.66 1.21 -13.32
C GLY A 134 27.53 1.87 -12.24
N TYR A 135 27.22 3.10 -11.82
CA TYR A 135 27.89 3.79 -10.72
C TYR A 135 26.87 4.30 -9.70
N PRO A 136 27.22 4.35 -8.40
CA PRO A 136 26.33 4.83 -7.34
C PRO A 136 26.26 6.36 -7.30
N ASP A 137 26.11 7.00 -8.46
CA ASP A 137 26.06 8.45 -8.59
C ASP A 137 24.80 9.02 -7.90
N ILE A 138 24.90 10.28 -7.46
CA ILE A 138 23.90 10.97 -6.64
C ILE A 138 23.48 12.25 -7.34
N LEU A 139 22.19 12.41 -7.63
CA LEU A 139 21.59 13.64 -8.14
C LEU A 139 20.70 14.25 -7.05
N LEU A 140 20.95 15.50 -6.68
CA LEU A 140 20.25 16.19 -5.61
C LEU A 140 19.55 17.45 -6.12
N LEU A 141 18.23 17.51 -5.96
CA LEU A 141 17.40 18.67 -6.30
C LEU A 141 17.26 19.61 -5.11
N LYS A 142 17.41 20.91 -5.33
CA LYS A 142 17.31 21.90 -4.26
C LYS A 142 15.88 22.00 -3.73
N ARG A 143 15.69 21.92 -2.41
CA ARG A 143 14.40 22.19 -1.76
C ARG A 143 13.93 23.63 -2.02
N GLY A 144 12.63 23.79 -2.24
CA GLY A 144 11.99 25.05 -2.62
C GLY A 144 11.96 25.34 -4.12
N ASP A 145 12.75 24.62 -4.92
CA ASP A 145 12.76 24.79 -6.37
C ASP A 145 11.66 23.96 -7.05
N VAL A 146 11.23 24.47 -8.21
CA VAL A 146 10.22 23.85 -9.07
C VAL A 146 10.80 23.73 -10.48
N TRP A 147 10.59 22.59 -11.13
CA TRP A 147 10.97 22.33 -12.51
C TRP A 147 9.73 22.08 -13.36
N ASP A 148 9.50 22.94 -14.35
CA ASP A 148 8.51 22.71 -15.43
C ASP A 148 9.07 21.79 -16.52
N GLU A 149 9.72 20.71 -16.10
CA GLU A 149 10.34 19.71 -16.95
C GLU A 149 10.34 18.33 -16.27
N SER A 150 10.88 17.34 -16.97
CA SER A 150 10.91 15.95 -16.53
C SER A 150 12.22 15.27 -16.90
N PHE A 151 12.54 14.20 -16.18
CA PHE A 151 13.46 13.20 -16.72
C PHE A 151 12.77 12.49 -17.89
N ASP A 152 13.35 12.58 -19.09
CA ASP A 152 12.77 12.01 -20.32
C ASP A 152 12.73 10.48 -20.31
N SER A 153 13.78 9.85 -19.78
CA SER A 153 13.88 8.41 -19.55
C SER A 153 14.98 8.16 -18.51
N TRP A 154 14.65 7.45 -17.42
CA TRP A 154 15.64 7.05 -16.42
C TRP A 154 16.06 5.60 -16.62
N ASP A 155 17.19 5.39 -17.29
CA ASP A 155 17.73 4.08 -17.66
C ASP A 155 19.08 3.76 -17.00
N LYS A 156 19.55 4.60 -16.08
CA LYS A 156 20.81 4.40 -15.35
C LYS A 156 20.60 3.65 -14.03
N SER A 157 21.58 2.80 -13.71
CA SER A 157 21.57 1.94 -12.54
C SER A 157 22.76 2.19 -11.62
N GLY A 158 22.56 2.02 -10.31
CA GLY A 158 23.67 1.77 -9.39
C GLY A 158 24.35 0.44 -9.70
N ARG A 159 25.52 0.19 -9.12
CA ARG A 159 26.26 -1.05 -9.43
C ARG A 159 25.81 -2.29 -8.67
N ALA A 160 25.22 -2.10 -7.49
CA ALA A 160 24.85 -3.20 -6.62
C ALA A 160 23.76 -2.81 -5.62
N LYS A 161 23.19 -3.81 -4.93
CA LYS A 161 22.14 -3.64 -3.91
C LYS A 161 22.52 -2.62 -2.83
N ALA A 162 23.80 -2.57 -2.41
CA ALA A 162 24.32 -1.63 -1.41
C ALA A 162 24.94 -0.35 -2.02
N GLU A 163 25.04 -0.26 -3.34
CA GLU A 163 25.67 0.85 -4.08
C GLU A 163 24.68 1.34 -5.14
N ARG A 164 23.55 1.86 -4.64
CA ARG A 164 22.44 2.33 -5.46
C ARG A 164 22.68 3.74 -5.99
N MET A 165 22.24 4.01 -7.21
CA MET A 165 22.12 5.39 -7.69
C MET A 165 21.02 6.11 -6.92
N ILE A 166 21.25 7.37 -6.54
CA ILE A 166 20.32 8.13 -5.68
C ILE A 166 19.83 9.36 -6.43
N LEU A 167 18.52 9.49 -6.51
CA LEU A 167 17.84 10.74 -6.85
C LEU A 167 17.18 11.27 -5.57
N GLY A 168 17.64 12.42 -5.08
CA GLY A 168 17.25 12.97 -3.79
C GLY A 168 17.03 14.48 -3.81
N ALA A 169 16.87 15.05 -2.61
CA ALA A 169 16.79 16.49 -2.40
C ALA A 169 17.88 16.98 -1.44
N TYR A 170 18.29 18.24 -1.59
CA TYR A 170 19.19 18.92 -0.65
C TYR A 170 18.65 20.29 -0.21
N GLY A 171 19.13 20.77 0.94
CA GLY A 171 18.77 22.07 1.50
C GLY A 171 17.85 21.98 2.70
N LEU A 172 17.43 23.14 3.22
CA LEU A 172 16.83 23.25 4.55
C LEU A 172 15.47 22.52 4.64
N SER A 173 15.30 21.73 5.70
CA SER A 173 14.13 20.87 5.98
C SER A 173 12.78 21.58 5.99
N HIS A 174 12.76 22.88 6.33
CA HIS A 174 11.53 23.67 6.41
C HIS A 174 11.08 24.22 5.04
N LEU A 175 11.92 24.14 4.02
CA LEU A 175 11.54 24.46 2.65
C LEU A 175 10.73 23.31 2.04
N ASP A 176 9.85 23.66 1.11
CA ASP A 176 9.05 22.70 0.37
C ASP A 176 9.94 21.69 -0.37
N MET A 177 9.44 20.46 -0.54
CA MET A 177 10.13 19.46 -1.36
C MET A 177 10.31 20.01 -2.79
N PRO A 178 11.45 19.70 -3.45
CA PRO A 178 11.61 20.01 -4.87
C PRO A 178 10.46 19.39 -5.66
N GLU A 179 9.83 20.20 -6.50
CA GLU A 179 8.70 19.79 -7.32
C GLU A 179 9.13 19.61 -8.77
N ILE A 180 8.85 18.43 -9.33
CA ILE A 180 9.01 18.16 -10.76
C ILE A 180 7.65 17.87 -11.40
N MET A 181 7.49 18.31 -12.64
CA MET A 181 6.22 18.13 -13.36
C MET A 181 5.91 16.68 -13.69
N MET A 182 6.89 15.82 -13.97
CA MET A 182 6.65 14.37 -14.18
C MET A 182 7.97 13.59 -14.15
N PHE A 183 7.89 12.28 -13.92
CA PHE A 183 8.97 11.34 -14.22
C PHE A 183 8.53 10.50 -15.42
N ARG A 184 9.01 10.83 -16.63
CA ARG A 184 8.73 9.98 -17.79
C ARG A 184 9.62 8.75 -17.70
N SER A 185 9.01 7.58 -17.51
CA SER A 185 9.64 6.34 -17.94
C SER A 185 9.00 5.92 -19.25
N SER A 186 9.81 5.59 -20.25
CA SER A 186 9.29 4.89 -21.43
C SER A 186 8.87 3.46 -21.06
N GLU A 187 8.08 2.81 -21.90
CA GLU A 187 7.60 1.44 -21.68
C GLU A 187 8.71 0.39 -21.75
N THR A 188 9.90 0.78 -22.19
CA THR A 188 11.04 -0.12 -22.44
C THR A 188 12.17 0.03 -21.43
N VAL A 189 12.02 0.88 -20.41
CA VAL A 189 13.14 1.19 -19.51
C VAL A 189 13.27 0.15 -18.40
N SER A 190 14.46 -0.44 -18.32
CA SER A 190 14.91 -1.28 -17.23
C SER A 190 16.05 -0.57 -16.50
N PHE A 191 15.95 -0.48 -15.19
CA PHE A 191 17.04 -0.03 -14.31
C PHE A 191 17.05 -0.89 -13.05
N SER A 192 18.19 -0.97 -12.38
CA SER A 192 18.34 -1.65 -11.10
C SER A 192 19.06 -0.76 -10.09
N HIS A 193 18.97 -1.11 -8.81
CA HIS A 193 19.77 -0.46 -7.76
C HIS A 193 19.58 1.07 -7.73
N ASN A 194 18.33 1.51 -7.55
CA ASN A 194 17.98 2.93 -7.53
C ASN A 194 17.23 3.30 -6.26
N ILE A 195 17.46 4.51 -5.77
CA ILE A 195 16.72 5.14 -4.67
C ILE A 195 16.17 6.46 -5.18
N VAL A 196 14.88 6.71 -4.95
CA VAL A 196 14.27 8.03 -5.11
C VAL A 196 13.77 8.48 -3.75
N THR A 197 14.14 9.70 -3.34
CA THR A 197 13.75 10.22 -2.03
C THR A 197 13.53 11.72 -1.96
N SER A 198 12.65 12.16 -1.06
CA SER A 198 12.42 13.58 -0.72
C SER A 198 11.99 14.45 -1.90
N ILE A 199 11.24 13.89 -2.87
CA ILE A 199 10.79 14.59 -4.08
C ILE A 199 9.27 14.66 -4.13
N LYS A 200 8.77 15.81 -4.58
CA LYS A 200 7.36 16.01 -4.91
C LYS A 200 7.14 15.88 -6.42
N ILE A 201 6.10 15.13 -6.79
CA ILE A 201 5.59 15.06 -8.16
C ILE A 201 4.14 15.51 -8.17
N ALA A 202 3.88 16.62 -8.85
CA ALA A 202 2.53 17.12 -9.13
C ALA A 202 2.40 17.30 -10.64
N SER A 203 1.53 16.50 -11.28
CA SER A 203 1.45 16.45 -12.75
C SER A 203 0.03 16.31 -13.26
N LEU A 204 -0.47 17.33 -13.95
CA LEU A 204 -1.78 17.25 -14.60
C LEU A 204 -1.75 16.56 -15.98
N SER A 205 -0.63 15.93 -16.37
CA SER A 205 -0.57 15.23 -17.66
C SER A 205 -1.31 13.88 -17.59
N PRO A 206 -2.40 13.65 -18.35
CA PRO A 206 -3.15 12.39 -18.29
C PRO A 206 -2.39 11.21 -18.88
N TRP A 207 -1.25 11.45 -19.54
CA TRP A 207 -0.49 10.44 -20.27
C TRP A 207 0.69 9.86 -19.48
N VAL A 208 0.95 10.34 -18.26
CA VAL A 208 2.19 10.04 -17.55
C VAL A 208 1.93 9.70 -16.08
N ASN A 209 2.49 8.59 -15.63
CA ASN A 209 2.48 8.20 -14.22
C ASN A 209 3.54 9.00 -13.45
N ALA A 210 3.36 9.19 -12.14
CA ALA A 210 4.33 9.98 -11.38
C ALA A 210 5.67 9.24 -11.21
N PHE A 211 5.66 7.97 -10.80
CA PHE A 211 6.80 7.06 -10.85
C PHE A 211 6.46 5.86 -11.70
N SER A 212 7.35 5.48 -12.60
CA SER A 212 7.07 4.38 -13.53
C SER A 212 8.29 3.52 -13.75
N ARG A 213 8.08 2.21 -13.61
CA ARG A 213 9.01 1.15 -14.00
C ARG A 213 8.21 0.10 -14.75
N ARG A 214 8.64 -0.27 -15.96
CA ARG A 214 7.84 -1.10 -16.86
C ARG A 214 8.53 -2.32 -17.45
N VAL A 215 9.81 -2.55 -17.15
CA VAL A 215 10.57 -3.74 -17.57
C VAL A 215 11.36 -4.25 -16.36
N GLY A 216 11.85 -5.49 -16.43
CA GLY A 216 12.52 -6.21 -15.34
C GLY A 216 13.71 -5.49 -14.67
N GLY A 217 14.33 -6.17 -13.70
CA GLY A 217 15.47 -5.72 -12.88
C GLY A 217 15.11 -5.66 -11.39
N GLU A 218 15.91 -4.99 -10.57
CA GLU A 218 15.80 -5.18 -9.12
C GLU A 218 16.22 -4.00 -8.23
N ASN A 219 15.88 -4.07 -6.95
CA ASN A 219 16.39 -3.19 -5.88
C ASN A 219 16.02 -1.72 -6.09
N PHE A 220 14.72 -1.43 -6.09
CA PHE A 220 14.20 -0.07 -6.25
C PHE A 220 13.54 0.41 -4.96
N LEU A 221 13.96 1.57 -4.45
CA LEU A 221 13.38 2.22 -3.28
C LEU A 221 12.73 3.55 -3.67
N VAL A 222 11.51 3.75 -3.21
CA VAL A 222 10.83 5.06 -3.13
C VAL A 222 10.59 5.35 -1.66
N GLU A 223 11.23 6.39 -1.11
CA GLU A 223 11.13 6.78 0.31
C GLU A 223 10.92 8.29 0.45
N ASP A 224 10.04 8.78 1.32
CA ASP A 224 9.82 10.22 1.52
C ASP A 224 9.38 10.98 0.25
N CYS A 225 8.58 10.36 -0.61
CA CYS A 225 8.06 11.03 -1.80
C CYS A 225 6.61 11.50 -1.60
N LEU A 226 6.28 12.65 -2.20
CA LEU A 226 4.90 13.14 -2.30
C LEU A 226 4.43 13.10 -3.75
N VAL A 227 3.47 12.24 -4.04
CA VAL A 227 2.84 12.10 -5.35
C VAL A 227 1.41 12.61 -5.25
N THR A 228 1.11 13.75 -5.89
CA THR A 228 -0.18 14.41 -5.73
C THR A 228 -0.70 15.07 -7.00
N LYS A 229 -1.93 15.60 -6.96
CA LYS A 229 -2.56 16.46 -7.97
C LYS A 229 -2.25 16.03 -9.40
N GLY A 230 -2.71 14.85 -9.80
CA GLY A 230 -2.41 14.45 -11.15
C GLY A 230 -3.24 13.38 -11.82
N ALA A 231 -3.05 13.35 -13.13
CA ALA A 231 -4.02 12.87 -14.09
C ALA A 231 -3.86 11.39 -14.49
N ASN A 232 -2.98 10.65 -13.81
CA ASN A 232 -2.78 9.21 -14.02
C ASN A 232 -2.25 8.55 -12.75
N THR A 233 -1.97 7.24 -12.81
CA THR A 233 -1.46 6.42 -11.71
C THR A 233 -0.26 7.07 -11.02
N GLY A 234 -0.24 7.06 -9.69
CA GLY A 234 0.84 7.61 -8.90
C GLY A 234 2.14 6.83 -9.14
N ILE A 235 2.20 5.60 -8.62
CA ILE A 235 3.36 4.71 -8.76
C ILE A 235 2.93 3.49 -9.58
N ILE A 236 3.67 3.19 -10.65
CA ILE A 236 3.50 1.95 -11.42
C ILE A 236 4.79 1.13 -11.42
N ILE A 237 4.66 -0.15 -11.09
CA ILE A 237 5.72 -1.13 -11.18
C ILE A 237 5.20 -2.30 -12.01
N THR A 238 5.76 -2.50 -13.20
CA THR A 238 5.36 -3.62 -14.04
C THR A 238 6.53 -4.31 -14.69
N GLY A 239 6.41 -5.64 -14.82
CA GLY A 239 7.23 -6.48 -15.70
C GLY A 239 7.07 -6.20 -17.20
N GLY A 240 6.10 -5.36 -17.58
CA GLY A 240 5.84 -4.97 -18.95
C GLY A 240 5.21 -6.08 -19.78
N SER A 241 5.08 -5.83 -21.08
CA SER A 241 4.52 -6.79 -22.04
C SER A 241 5.45 -7.95 -22.36
N SER A 242 6.72 -7.91 -21.91
CA SER A 242 7.69 -9.00 -22.05
C SER A 242 7.47 -10.13 -21.05
N GLY A 243 6.72 -9.88 -19.97
CA GLY A 243 6.55 -10.84 -18.87
C GLY A 243 7.74 -10.93 -17.92
N ASP A 244 8.65 -9.94 -17.95
CA ASP A 244 9.79 -9.90 -17.03
C ASP A 244 9.32 -9.73 -15.58
N ILE A 245 10.17 -10.08 -14.62
CA ILE A 245 9.87 -9.90 -13.19
C ILE A 245 10.73 -8.77 -12.62
N VAL A 246 10.07 -7.84 -11.94
CA VAL A 246 10.72 -6.81 -11.13
C VAL A 246 10.94 -7.35 -9.71
N LYS A 247 12.17 -7.32 -9.20
CA LYS A 247 12.50 -7.87 -7.88
C LYS A 247 12.82 -6.80 -6.84
N ASN A 248 12.49 -7.06 -5.57
CA ASN A 248 12.95 -6.26 -4.43
C ASN A 248 12.57 -4.78 -4.57
N VAL A 249 11.27 -4.50 -4.60
CA VAL A 249 10.74 -3.13 -4.66
C VAL A 249 10.25 -2.71 -3.29
N VAL A 250 10.62 -1.50 -2.88
CA VAL A 250 10.16 -0.90 -1.64
C VAL A 250 9.57 0.47 -1.92
N VAL A 251 8.34 0.67 -1.47
CA VAL A 251 7.71 1.97 -1.37
C VAL A 251 7.42 2.19 0.11
N ARG A 252 8.05 3.20 0.71
CA ARG A 252 7.90 3.46 2.14
C ARG A 252 7.80 4.93 2.49
N ARG A 253 7.15 5.24 3.60
CA ARG A 253 7.05 6.61 4.17
C ARG A 253 6.77 7.68 3.12
N SER A 254 5.87 7.35 2.20
CA SER A 254 5.55 8.18 1.04
C SER A 254 4.05 8.44 1.01
N VAL A 255 3.68 9.61 0.53
CA VAL A 255 2.29 10.06 0.41
C VAL A 255 1.89 10.02 -1.05
N VAL A 256 0.83 9.28 -1.38
CA VAL A 256 0.22 9.23 -2.70
C VAL A 256 -1.25 9.60 -2.58
N ALA A 257 -1.61 10.79 -3.02
CA ALA A 257 -2.96 11.32 -2.80
C ALA A 257 -3.50 12.10 -3.98
N GLU A 258 -4.83 12.20 -4.09
CA GLU A 258 -5.50 13.07 -5.07
C GLU A 258 -5.04 12.80 -6.52
N ARG A 259 -4.93 11.52 -6.87
CA ARG A 259 -4.63 11.06 -8.22
C ARG A 259 -5.91 10.67 -8.92
N TYR A 260 -6.26 11.30 -10.04
CA TYR A 260 -7.47 10.97 -10.79
C TYR A 260 -7.33 11.44 -12.24
N PRO A 261 -7.80 10.66 -13.24
CA PRO A 261 -7.74 11.07 -14.63
C PRO A 261 -8.54 12.34 -14.87
N THR A 262 -7.97 13.25 -15.67
CA THR A 262 -8.63 14.49 -16.12
C THR A 262 -9.40 14.30 -17.43
N ASP A 263 -9.26 13.14 -18.07
CA ASP A 263 -10.12 12.70 -19.15
C ASP A 263 -10.72 11.34 -18.77
N ASN A 264 -12.02 11.16 -19.00
CA ASN A 264 -12.77 9.98 -18.53
C ASN A 264 -12.44 8.69 -19.32
N THR A 265 -11.16 8.44 -19.61
CA THR A 265 -10.70 7.40 -20.55
C THR A 265 -9.70 6.41 -19.97
N GLY A 266 -9.19 6.63 -18.76
CA GLY A 266 -8.19 5.78 -18.12
C GLY A 266 -8.53 5.35 -16.69
N HIS A 267 -7.84 4.30 -16.21
CA HIS A 267 -7.87 3.89 -14.80
C HIS A 267 -6.66 4.46 -14.08
N THR A 268 -6.87 5.00 -12.89
CA THR A 268 -5.80 5.58 -12.07
C THR A 268 -5.76 4.90 -10.72
N GLN A 269 -4.56 4.44 -10.36
CA GLN A 269 -4.28 3.88 -9.05
C GLN A 269 -3.42 4.85 -8.25
N GLY A 270 -3.46 4.77 -6.91
CA GLY A 270 -2.36 5.34 -6.12
C GLY A 270 -1.06 4.59 -6.43
N LEU A 271 -1.09 3.27 -6.22
CA LEU A 271 0.00 2.35 -6.54
C LEU A 271 -0.53 1.15 -7.35
N PHE A 272 0.08 0.88 -8.50
CA PHE A 272 -0.15 -0.31 -9.32
C PHE A 272 1.10 -1.19 -9.37
N ALA A 273 0.95 -2.50 -9.19
CA ALA A 273 2.01 -3.47 -9.45
C ALA A 273 1.55 -4.70 -10.24
N ALA A 274 2.40 -5.19 -11.15
CA ALA A 274 2.22 -6.46 -11.87
C ALA A 274 3.59 -7.05 -12.26
N GLY A 275 3.75 -8.36 -12.28
CA GLY A 275 5.04 -9.00 -12.62
C GLY A 275 6.15 -8.60 -11.67
N ALA A 276 5.93 -8.78 -10.37
CA ALA A 276 6.89 -8.40 -9.33
C ALA A 276 7.07 -9.49 -8.29
N ASP A 277 8.27 -9.59 -7.71
CA ASP A 277 8.62 -10.55 -6.68
C ASP A 277 9.39 -9.85 -5.55
N GLY A 278 8.87 -9.92 -4.33
CA GLY A 278 9.43 -9.19 -3.18
C GLY A 278 9.07 -7.70 -3.26
N PHE A 279 7.86 -7.37 -2.79
CA PHE A 279 7.35 -6.00 -2.79
C PHE A 279 6.96 -5.58 -1.37
N LEU A 280 7.63 -4.57 -0.82
CA LEU A 280 7.27 -3.95 0.46
C LEU A 280 6.56 -2.61 0.24
N VAL A 281 5.39 -2.47 0.85
CA VAL A 281 4.69 -1.20 1.04
C VAL A 281 4.61 -0.93 2.54
N GLU A 282 5.31 0.08 3.02
CA GLU A 282 5.48 0.32 4.45
C GLU A 282 5.26 1.78 4.85
N GLU A 283 4.42 2.02 5.86
CA GLU A 283 4.21 3.37 6.41
C GLU A 283 3.84 4.42 5.34
N CYS A 284 3.22 3.98 4.25
CA CYS A 284 2.72 4.83 3.19
C CYS A 284 1.31 5.32 3.50
N ILE A 285 0.98 6.47 2.92
CA ILE A 285 -0.34 7.08 2.99
C ILE A 285 -0.91 7.12 1.57
N PHE A 286 -2.01 6.41 1.36
CA PHE A 286 -2.78 6.42 0.11
C PHE A 286 -4.14 7.03 0.37
N ASP A 287 -4.45 8.15 -0.29
CA ASP A 287 -5.65 8.91 0.05
C ASP A 287 -6.34 9.48 -1.19
N HIS A 288 -7.62 9.17 -1.35
CA HIS A 288 -8.47 9.76 -2.37
C HIS A 288 -7.91 9.59 -3.81
N ASN A 289 -7.43 8.37 -4.12
CA ASN A 289 -6.94 8.04 -5.45
C ASN A 289 -8.02 7.36 -6.30
N GLY A 290 -8.00 7.65 -7.59
CA GLY A 290 -8.83 7.09 -8.62
C GLY A 290 -10.03 7.94 -9.03
N TRP A 291 -10.33 9.04 -8.34
CA TRP A 291 -11.57 9.77 -8.52
C TRP A 291 -11.51 11.20 -7.97
N THR A 292 -12.47 12.04 -8.38
CA THR A 292 -12.65 13.41 -7.88
C THR A 292 -14.12 13.69 -7.56
N ASP A 293 -14.33 14.45 -6.49
CA ASP A 293 -15.65 14.98 -6.12
C ASP A 293 -16.07 16.19 -6.95
N ASN A 294 -15.12 16.79 -7.68
CA ASN A 294 -15.40 17.95 -8.50
C ASN A 294 -16.10 17.53 -9.81
N PRO A 295 -17.38 17.90 -10.00
CA PRO A 295 -18.12 17.54 -11.22
C PRO A 295 -17.56 18.21 -12.49
N GLU A 296 -16.76 19.27 -12.35
CA GLU A 296 -16.11 19.97 -13.47
C GLU A 296 -14.81 19.29 -13.93
N GLU A 297 -14.14 18.56 -13.04
CA GLU A 297 -12.88 17.84 -13.34
C GLU A 297 -13.13 16.44 -13.93
N GLY A 298 -14.35 15.94 -13.85
CA GLY A 298 -14.84 14.85 -14.68
C GLY A 298 -14.12 13.51 -14.47
N ASN A 299 -14.26 12.89 -13.29
CA ASN A 299 -14.03 11.45 -13.12
C ASN A 299 -14.65 10.92 -11.80
N PRO A 300 -15.88 10.36 -11.84
CA PRO A 300 -16.50 9.77 -10.66
C PRO A 300 -15.78 8.50 -10.22
N ALA A 301 -16.00 8.09 -8.97
CA ALA A 301 -15.49 6.81 -8.48
C ALA A 301 -15.95 5.64 -9.36
N THR A 302 -15.02 4.76 -9.72
CA THR A 302 -15.28 3.51 -10.46
C THR A 302 -14.72 2.29 -9.72
N ILE A 303 -15.25 1.11 -10.03
CA ILE A 303 -14.76 -0.17 -9.48
C ILE A 303 -13.34 -0.53 -9.97
N HIS A 304 -12.80 0.21 -10.93
CA HIS A 304 -11.51 -0.05 -11.58
C HIS A 304 -10.36 0.80 -11.02
N ASN A 305 -10.67 1.74 -10.13
CA ASN A 305 -9.68 2.63 -9.54
C ASN A 305 -9.55 2.35 -8.04
N HIS A 306 -8.32 2.39 -7.53
CA HIS A 306 -7.96 1.91 -6.20
C HIS A 306 -6.85 2.78 -5.59
N ASN A 307 -6.73 2.73 -4.26
CA ASN A 307 -5.55 3.27 -3.60
C ASN A 307 -4.33 2.39 -3.89
N THR A 308 -4.47 1.07 -3.74
CA THR A 308 -3.45 0.09 -4.14
C THR A 308 -4.06 -1.03 -4.98
N TYR A 309 -3.39 -1.40 -6.07
CA TYR A 309 -3.79 -2.48 -6.97
C TYR A 309 -2.57 -3.32 -7.33
N PHE A 310 -2.45 -4.51 -6.74
CA PHE A 310 -1.52 -5.52 -7.21
C PHE A 310 -2.27 -6.52 -8.06
N ASP A 311 -1.68 -6.88 -9.18
CA ASP A 311 -2.11 -8.00 -10.00
C ASP A 311 -1.70 -9.35 -9.38
N ILE A 312 -2.26 -10.44 -9.89
CA ILE A 312 -1.94 -11.83 -9.50
C ILE A 312 -0.48 -12.22 -9.71
N SER A 313 0.22 -11.49 -10.57
CA SER A 313 1.62 -11.72 -10.93
C SER A 313 2.59 -11.06 -9.94
N VAL A 314 2.07 -10.45 -8.87
CA VAL A 314 2.88 -10.00 -7.73
C VAL A 314 2.95 -11.10 -6.69
N SER A 315 4.17 -11.50 -6.33
CA SER A 315 4.45 -12.51 -5.32
C SER A 315 5.29 -11.91 -4.18
N ASN A 316 5.17 -12.50 -2.99
CA ASN A 316 5.92 -12.06 -1.79
C ASN A 316 5.68 -10.58 -1.47
N ALA A 317 4.42 -10.16 -1.58
CA ALA A 317 3.98 -8.82 -1.22
C ALA A 317 3.81 -8.71 0.30
N VAL A 318 4.35 -7.63 0.87
CA VAL A 318 4.15 -7.21 2.25
C VAL A 318 3.59 -5.79 2.24
N MET A 319 2.40 -5.62 2.80
CA MET A 319 1.77 -4.32 3.03
C MET A 319 1.63 -4.13 4.54
N ARG A 320 2.44 -3.24 5.14
CA ARG A 320 2.43 -3.02 6.59
C ARG A 320 2.42 -1.55 7.02
N TYR A 321 1.74 -1.27 8.13
CA TYR A 321 1.74 0.04 8.78
C TYR A 321 1.24 1.21 7.91
N ASN A 322 0.52 0.90 6.82
CA ASN A 322 0.04 1.90 5.88
C ASN A 322 -1.30 2.49 6.33
N ILE A 323 -1.62 3.68 5.82
CA ILE A 323 -2.96 4.26 5.85
C ILE A 323 -3.52 4.26 4.44
N SER A 324 -4.71 3.70 4.26
CA SER A 324 -5.54 3.84 3.07
C SER A 324 -6.81 4.59 3.46
N ALA A 325 -7.14 5.62 2.70
CA ALA A 325 -8.39 6.34 2.89
C ALA A 325 -9.08 6.74 1.60
N ARG A 326 -10.41 6.76 1.65
CA ARG A 326 -11.28 7.34 0.61
C ARG A 326 -10.98 6.79 -0.79
N ALA A 327 -10.61 5.51 -0.90
CA ALA A 327 -10.37 4.88 -2.19
C ALA A 327 -11.61 4.95 -3.10
N SER A 328 -11.40 4.97 -4.42
CA SER A 328 -12.50 4.85 -5.38
C SER A 328 -13.25 3.52 -5.23
N SER A 329 -12.52 2.42 -5.02
CA SER A 329 -13.11 1.08 -4.84
C SER A 329 -12.45 0.26 -3.74
N LYS A 330 -11.11 0.19 -3.71
CA LYS A 330 -10.39 -0.67 -2.75
C LYS A 330 -9.22 0.06 -2.12
N GLY A 331 -9.05 -0.14 -0.82
CA GLY A 331 -7.88 0.31 -0.09
C GLY A 331 -6.66 -0.55 -0.42
N TYR A 332 -6.73 -1.82 -0.01
CA TYR A 332 -5.67 -2.80 -0.18
C TYR A 332 -6.09 -3.95 -1.10
N GLN A 333 -5.40 -4.12 -2.24
CA GLN A 333 -5.57 -5.27 -3.12
C GLN A 333 -4.22 -5.96 -3.40
N PRO A 334 -3.88 -7.03 -2.68
CA PRO A 334 -2.77 -7.92 -2.97
C PRO A 334 -3.23 -9.01 -3.94
N GLY A 335 -3.17 -8.77 -5.26
CA GLY A 335 -3.80 -9.64 -6.25
C GLY A 335 -3.39 -11.12 -6.16
N GLY A 336 -2.10 -11.39 -5.98
CA GLY A 336 -1.53 -12.73 -5.81
C GLY A 336 -1.46 -13.21 -4.34
N GLY A 337 -2.15 -12.53 -3.44
CA GLY A 337 -2.04 -12.72 -2.00
C GLY A 337 -0.79 -12.06 -1.39
N GLY A 338 -0.49 -12.38 -0.13
CA GLY A 338 0.65 -11.82 0.61
C GLY A 338 0.37 -11.54 2.08
N LEU A 339 1.24 -10.75 2.71
CA LEU A 339 1.12 -10.31 4.10
C LEU A 339 0.54 -8.90 4.17
N ILE A 340 -0.60 -8.75 4.84
CA ILE A 340 -1.31 -7.49 5.02
C ILE A 340 -1.47 -7.27 6.53
N VAL A 341 -0.56 -6.52 7.14
CA VAL A 341 -0.43 -6.45 8.59
C VAL A 341 -0.44 -5.04 9.14
N ALA A 342 -1.22 -4.81 10.19
CA ALA A 342 -1.22 -3.56 10.94
C ALA A 342 -1.43 -2.31 10.06
N ASN A 343 -2.31 -2.40 9.07
CA ASN A 343 -2.73 -1.27 8.25
C ASN A 343 -4.03 -0.65 8.79
N LEU A 344 -4.21 0.63 8.52
CA LEU A 344 -5.44 1.37 8.78
C LEU A 344 -6.17 1.62 7.46
N SER A 345 -7.39 1.10 7.33
CA SER A 345 -8.32 1.46 6.25
C SER A 345 -9.42 2.36 6.81
N LEU A 346 -9.64 3.51 6.18
CA LEU A 346 -10.55 4.54 6.66
C LEU A 346 -11.44 5.04 5.53
N MET A 347 -12.75 4.83 5.65
CA MET A 347 -13.70 5.22 4.60
C MET A 347 -13.36 4.64 3.22
N ASP A 348 -12.79 3.45 3.17
CA ASP A 348 -12.65 2.71 1.92
C ASP A 348 -13.95 1.90 1.65
N PRO A 349 -14.40 1.82 0.39
CA PRO A 349 -15.56 0.99 0.04
C PRO A 349 -15.32 -0.50 0.24
N ILE A 350 -14.11 -0.96 -0.08
CA ILE A 350 -13.58 -2.26 0.29
C ILE A 350 -12.24 -2.00 0.99
N GLY A 351 -12.15 -2.29 2.28
CA GLY A 351 -10.91 -2.04 3.02
C GLY A 351 -9.76 -2.93 2.53
N ILE A 352 -9.98 -4.24 2.58
CA ILE A 352 -9.01 -5.24 2.14
C ILE A 352 -9.68 -6.26 1.21
N GLU A 353 -9.05 -6.57 0.09
CA GLU A 353 -9.32 -7.79 -0.68
C GLU A 353 -8.26 -8.84 -0.32
N SER A 354 -8.64 -10.09 -0.09
CA SER A 354 -7.66 -11.15 0.24
C SER A 354 -6.76 -11.47 -0.95
N SER A 355 -7.35 -11.45 -2.14
CA SER A 355 -6.76 -11.89 -3.41
C SER A 355 -7.72 -11.61 -4.56
N ARG A 356 -7.20 -11.59 -5.79
CA ARG A 356 -7.98 -11.26 -6.99
C ARG A 356 -8.65 -12.50 -7.59
N VAL A 357 -9.86 -12.30 -8.13
CA VAL A 357 -10.61 -13.30 -8.92
C VAL A 357 -9.87 -13.66 -10.20
N GLU A 358 -9.33 -14.88 -10.29
CA GLU A 358 -8.46 -15.29 -11.40
C GLU A 358 -8.69 -16.72 -11.90
N PRO A 359 -9.40 -16.90 -13.05
CA PRO A 359 -9.65 -18.21 -13.65
C PRO A 359 -8.39 -18.96 -14.09
N SER A 360 -7.29 -18.27 -14.40
CA SER A 360 -6.03 -18.91 -14.75
C SER A 360 -5.27 -19.49 -13.54
N ALA A 361 -5.70 -19.16 -12.33
CA ALA A 361 -5.15 -19.67 -11.07
C ALA A 361 -6.31 -20.18 -10.17
N PRO A 362 -7.00 -21.27 -10.55
CA PRO A 362 -8.21 -21.74 -9.88
C PRO A 362 -8.01 -22.28 -8.46
N ASP A 363 -6.77 -22.63 -8.12
CA ASP A 363 -6.42 -23.13 -6.79
C ASP A 363 -6.40 -22.02 -5.74
N GLY A 364 -6.36 -20.75 -6.18
CA GLY A 364 -6.37 -19.58 -5.32
C GLY A 364 -4.99 -19.12 -4.87
N PHE A 365 -5.00 -18.16 -3.94
CA PHE A 365 -3.81 -17.52 -3.39
C PHE A 365 -3.79 -17.54 -1.87
N ASP A 366 -2.59 -17.50 -1.30
CA ASP A 366 -2.37 -17.47 0.14
C ASP A 366 -2.28 -16.04 0.66
N SER A 367 -3.02 -15.72 1.73
CA SER A 367 -2.97 -14.39 2.35
C SER A 367 -2.99 -14.44 3.87
N ILE A 368 -2.12 -13.65 4.50
CA ILE A 368 -2.10 -13.44 5.96
C ILE A 368 -2.55 -12.00 6.22
N ILE A 369 -3.70 -11.85 6.86
CA ILE A 369 -4.35 -10.56 7.14
C ILE A 369 -4.40 -10.37 8.66
N LYS A 370 -3.50 -9.56 9.22
CA LYS A 370 -3.30 -9.50 10.67
C LYS A 370 -3.34 -8.10 11.26
N ASN A 371 -3.99 -7.95 12.41
CA ASN A 371 -3.93 -6.73 13.23
C ASN A 371 -4.31 -5.43 12.49
N ASN A 372 -5.03 -5.52 11.37
CA ASN A 372 -5.50 -4.34 10.65
C ASN A 372 -6.71 -3.74 11.37
N VAL A 373 -6.90 -2.43 11.19
CA VAL A 373 -8.07 -1.71 11.67
C VAL A 373 -8.79 -1.11 10.47
N LEU A 374 -10.06 -1.48 10.30
CA LEU A 374 -10.90 -1.03 9.20
C LEU A 374 -12.08 -0.27 9.79
N LEU A 375 -12.17 1.03 9.49
CA LEU A 375 -13.13 1.93 10.10
C LEU A 375 -13.94 2.71 9.07
N GLU A 376 -15.20 2.95 9.44
CA GLU A 376 -16.10 3.90 8.79
C GLU A 376 -16.32 3.60 7.30
N GLY A 377 -16.53 2.32 6.95
CA GLY A 377 -16.76 1.89 5.57
C GLY A 377 -17.74 2.81 4.83
N TRP A 378 -17.34 3.27 3.66
CA TRP A 378 -18.03 4.32 2.92
C TRP A 378 -18.61 3.79 1.61
N ASP A 379 -19.67 4.43 1.11
CA ASP A 379 -20.10 4.21 -0.25
C ASP A 379 -19.03 4.69 -1.23
N SER A 380 -18.57 3.78 -2.06
CA SER A 380 -18.02 4.20 -3.33
C SER A 380 -19.13 4.96 -4.09
N LYS A 381 -18.88 6.14 -4.63
CA LYS A 381 -19.83 6.79 -5.58
C LYS A 381 -19.96 6.04 -6.92
N THR A 382 -19.62 4.75 -6.94
CA THR A 382 -19.67 3.86 -8.10
C THR A 382 -21.11 3.37 -8.30
N SER A 383 -21.37 2.73 -9.44
CA SER A 383 -22.66 2.09 -9.71
C SER A 383 -22.95 0.87 -8.84
N SER A 384 -21.96 0.36 -8.09
CA SER A 384 -22.09 -0.80 -7.21
C SER A 384 -21.74 -0.42 -5.78
N VAL A 385 -22.76 -0.22 -4.96
CA VAL A 385 -22.61 0.08 -3.55
C VAL A 385 -21.90 -1.09 -2.84
N THR A 386 -20.66 -0.89 -2.43
CA THR A 386 -19.85 -1.87 -1.67
C THR A 386 -19.31 -1.17 -0.42
N ARG A 387 -19.64 -1.72 0.76
CA ARG A 387 -19.20 -1.25 2.08
C ARG A 387 -18.63 -2.44 2.84
N TRP A 388 -17.55 -3.00 2.31
CA TRP A 388 -16.98 -4.25 2.75
C TRP A 388 -15.72 -4.00 3.58
N GLY A 389 -15.63 -4.63 4.76
CA GLY A 389 -14.39 -4.62 5.51
C GLY A 389 -13.34 -5.45 4.77
N ILE A 390 -13.50 -6.77 4.81
CA ILE A 390 -12.63 -7.71 4.11
C ILE A 390 -13.44 -8.50 3.07
N ARG A 391 -12.98 -8.53 1.83
CA ARG A 391 -13.53 -9.38 0.77
C ARG A 391 -12.58 -10.54 0.48
N PHE A 392 -13.11 -11.76 0.48
CA PHE A 392 -12.38 -12.96 0.10
C PHE A 392 -12.78 -13.38 -1.32
N ASN A 393 -11.79 -13.60 -2.20
CA ASN A 393 -12.02 -14.21 -3.51
C ASN A 393 -10.86 -15.14 -3.88
N ASN A 394 -11.15 -16.32 -4.47
CA ASN A 394 -10.13 -17.22 -5.02
C ASN A 394 -8.97 -17.49 -4.05
N VAL A 395 -9.26 -18.17 -2.94
CA VAL A 395 -8.35 -18.32 -1.78
C VAL A 395 -7.94 -19.79 -1.63
N SER A 396 -6.65 -20.06 -1.59
CA SER A 396 -6.10 -21.38 -1.24
C SER A 396 -5.98 -21.57 0.27
N SER A 397 -5.53 -20.53 0.97
CA SER A 397 -5.49 -20.44 2.42
C SER A 397 -5.46 -18.99 2.87
N SER A 398 -6.16 -18.67 3.96
CA SER A 398 -5.99 -17.37 4.59
C SER A 398 -6.07 -17.42 6.10
N LEU A 399 -5.08 -16.83 6.76
CA LEU A 399 -5.13 -16.52 8.19
C LEU A 399 -5.56 -15.07 8.37
N VAL A 400 -6.72 -14.88 9.00
CA VAL A 400 -7.28 -13.57 9.33
C VAL A 400 -7.36 -13.46 10.83
N GLU A 401 -6.41 -12.74 11.42
CA GLU A 401 -6.25 -12.72 12.87
C GLU A 401 -6.09 -11.32 13.47
N GLY A 402 -6.75 -11.09 14.60
CA GLY A 402 -6.50 -9.89 15.41
C GLY A 402 -7.00 -8.59 14.78
N ASN A 403 -7.75 -8.66 13.67
CA ASN A 403 -8.26 -7.48 12.97
C ASN A 403 -9.46 -6.88 13.72
N ILE A 404 -9.64 -5.57 13.60
CA ILE A 404 -10.81 -4.86 14.12
C ILE A 404 -11.53 -4.20 12.94
N ILE A 405 -12.78 -4.59 12.71
CA ILE A 405 -13.65 -4.06 11.66
C ILE A 405 -14.82 -3.38 12.37
N GLY A 406 -14.84 -2.05 12.36
CA GLY A 406 -15.72 -1.29 13.25
C GLY A 406 -16.33 -0.07 12.59
N SER A 407 -17.63 0.15 12.84
CA SER A 407 -18.42 1.26 12.30
C SER A 407 -18.49 1.31 10.77
N VAL A 408 -19.70 1.45 10.26
CA VAL A 408 -19.95 1.68 8.84
C VAL A 408 -20.80 2.92 8.67
N THR A 409 -20.60 3.67 7.60
CA THR A 409 -21.54 4.74 7.22
C THR A 409 -22.90 4.14 6.86
N SER A 410 -23.99 4.85 7.17
CA SER A 410 -25.35 4.39 6.85
C SER A 410 -25.52 4.13 5.34
N GLY A 411 -26.13 3.01 4.95
CA GLY A 411 -26.41 2.68 3.54
C GLY A 411 -26.56 1.18 3.28
N GLY A 412 -26.72 0.81 2.00
CA GLY A 412 -26.81 -0.59 1.56
C GLY A 412 -25.44 -1.24 1.29
N GLY A 413 -25.43 -2.52 0.94
CA GLY A 413 -24.22 -3.24 0.50
C GLY A 413 -23.16 -3.49 1.57
N VAL A 414 -23.58 -3.56 2.84
CA VAL A 414 -22.69 -3.65 4.01
C VAL A 414 -22.37 -5.10 4.34
N GLN A 415 -21.07 -5.43 4.39
CA GLN A 415 -20.55 -6.70 4.90
C GLN A 415 -19.25 -6.44 5.67
N ALA A 416 -19.15 -6.81 6.95
CA ALA A 416 -17.86 -6.75 7.63
C ALA A 416 -16.84 -7.68 6.95
N MET A 417 -17.28 -8.89 6.61
CA MET A 417 -16.51 -9.87 5.87
C MET A 417 -17.39 -10.52 4.80
N TYR A 418 -16.95 -10.51 3.55
CA TYR A 418 -17.68 -11.06 2.42
C TYR A 418 -16.89 -12.17 1.72
N PHE A 419 -17.46 -13.37 1.70
CA PHE A 419 -16.89 -14.56 1.08
C PHE A 419 -17.48 -14.74 -0.30
N ASP A 420 -16.75 -14.25 -1.32
CA ASP A 420 -17.25 -14.13 -2.68
C ASP A 420 -16.77 -15.31 -3.55
N VAL A 421 -17.56 -16.39 -3.53
CA VAL A 421 -17.37 -17.52 -4.45
C VAL A 421 -17.89 -17.11 -5.82
N VAL A 422 -17.01 -17.04 -6.81
CA VAL A 422 -17.32 -16.53 -8.15
C VAL A 422 -17.04 -17.59 -9.21
N THR A 423 -17.96 -17.76 -10.17
CA THR A 423 -17.68 -18.46 -11.42
C THR A 423 -17.31 -17.45 -12.49
N LYS A 424 -16.11 -17.56 -13.07
CA LYS A 424 -15.63 -16.70 -14.15
C LYS A 424 -14.96 -17.54 -15.22
N ASN A 425 -15.29 -17.29 -16.49
CA ASN A 425 -14.83 -18.09 -17.63
C ASN A 425 -15.07 -19.60 -17.45
N GLU A 426 -16.26 -19.97 -16.95
CA GLU A 426 -16.66 -21.37 -16.67
C GLU A 426 -15.84 -22.08 -15.59
N VAL A 427 -14.96 -21.36 -14.89
CA VAL A 427 -14.17 -21.86 -13.76
C VAL A 427 -14.77 -21.32 -12.47
N ARG A 428 -15.13 -22.22 -11.55
CA ARG A 428 -15.56 -21.86 -10.19
C ARG A 428 -14.33 -21.63 -9.33
N LEU A 429 -14.32 -20.49 -8.64
CA LEU A 429 -13.19 -20.04 -7.81
C LEU A 429 -13.62 -20.12 -6.35
N ASP A 430 -13.21 -21.21 -5.73
CA ASP A 430 -13.59 -21.59 -4.38
C ASP A 430 -12.70 -20.87 -3.32
N LEU A 431 -13.14 -20.94 -2.07
CA LEU A 431 -12.52 -20.32 -0.90
C LEU A 431 -12.15 -21.40 0.11
N ARG A 432 -10.85 -21.66 0.29
CA ARG A 432 -10.37 -22.81 1.04
C ARG A 432 -9.52 -22.39 2.23
N ASN A 433 -9.56 -23.21 3.29
CA ASN A 433 -8.64 -23.14 4.42
C ASN A 433 -8.55 -21.73 5.04
N ILE A 434 -9.70 -21.11 5.26
CA ILE A 434 -9.79 -19.77 5.85
C ILE A 434 -9.93 -19.91 7.36
N THR A 435 -9.04 -19.27 8.11
CA THR A 435 -9.10 -19.19 9.56
C THR A 435 -9.36 -17.75 9.98
N LEU A 436 -10.53 -17.50 10.56
CA LEU A 436 -10.88 -16.27 11.24
C LEU A 436 -10.62 -16.47 12.73
N GLN A 437 -9.60 -15.82 13.29
CA GLN A 437 -9.22 -15.99 14.69
C GLN A 437 -9.08 -14.65 15.42
N ASP A 438 -9.61 -14.53 16.63
CA ASP A 438 -9.39 -13.35 17.50
C ASP A 438 -9.68 -12.01 16.80
N ASN A 439 -10.63 -11.98 15.86
CA ASN A 439 -11.06 -10.73 15.21
C ASN A 439 -12.19 -10.09 16.01
N ILE A 440 -12.34 -8.77 15.85
CA ILE A 440 -13.45 -8.01 16.39
C ILE A 440 -14.23 -7.41 15.23
N VAL A 441 -15.51 -7.74 15.14
CA VAL A 441 -16.48 -7.07 14.27
C VAL A 441 -17.45 -6.31 15.17
N HIS A 442 -17.48 -4.99 15.07
CA HIS A 442 -18.27 -4.14 15.96
C HIS A 442 -19.09 -3.10 15.20
N ASN A 443 -20.41 -3.24 15.20
CA ASN A 443 -21.33 -2.35 14.50
C ASN A 443 -21.03 -2.19 13.00
N TRP A 444 -20.63 -3.29 12.38
CA TRP A 444 -20.49 -3.42 10.93
C TRP A 444 -21.19 -4.72 10.53
N PRO A 445 -22.42 -4.65 9.98
CA PRO A 445 -23.21 -5.85 9.80
C PRO A 445 -22.67 -6.82 8.75
N ILE A 446 -22.90 -8.08 9.10
CA ILE A 446 -22.73 -9.37 8.42
C ILE A 446 -21.28 -9.80 8.14
N VAL A 447 -20.89 -10.89 8.80
CA VAL A 447 -19.93 -11.85 8.24
C VAL A 447 -20.74 -12.85 7.42
N ARG A 448 -20.65 -12.77 6.08
CA ARG A 448 -21.47 -13.60 5.17
C ARG A 448 -20.68 -14.80 4.66
N LEU A 449 -21.11 -15.99 5.03
CA LEU A 449 -20.51 -17.27 4.68
C LEU A 449 -21.62 -18.23 4.24
N GLU A 450 -22.06 -18.16 2.98
CA GLU A 450 -23.20 -18.93 2.44
C GLU A 450 -22.86 -19.49 1.06
N GLY A 451 -23.51 -20.59 0.69
CA GLY A 451 -23.37 -21.24 -0.62
C GLY A 451 -22.25 -22.28 -0.70
N GLU A 452 -22.23 -22.99 -1.84
CA GLU A 452 -21.19 -23.96 -2.18
C GLU A 452 -19.85 -23.26 -2.50
N GLY A 453 -18.74 -23.99 -2.36
CA GLY A 453 -17.40 -23.51 -2.74
C GLY A 453 -16.63 -22.83 -1.61
N ILE A 454 -17.17 -22.80 -0.39
CA ILE A 454 -16.42 -22.49 0.82
C ILE A 454 -16.05 -23.83 1.48
N GLU A 455 -14.75 -24.05 1.72
CA GLU A 455 -14.21 -25.33 2.23
C GLU A 455 -13.28 -25.09 3.43
N ASN A 456 -13.44 -25.87 4.49
CA ASN A 456 -12.58 -25.81 5.69
C ASN A 456 -12.42 -24.40 6.28
N ALA A 457 -13.54 -23.74 6.59
CA ALA A 457 -13.57 -22.45 7.28
C ALA A 457 -13.50 -22.67 8.81
N LYS A 458 -12.57 -21.99 9.48
CA LYS A 458 -12.43 -21.99 10.94
C LYS A 458 -12.80 -20.62 11.49
N ILE A 459 -13.68 -20.58 12.48
CA ILE A 459 -14.16 -19.34 13.11
C ILE A 459 -13.93 -19.48 14.62
N MET A 460 -12.84 -18.89 15.11
CA MET A 460 -12.37 -19.14 16.48
C MET A 460 -12.12 -17.84 17.25
N ASP A 461 -12.57 -17.77 18.50
CA ASP A 461 -12.23 -16.70 19.44
C ASP A 461 -12.57 -15.28 18.94
N ASN A 462 -13.49 -15.15 17.98
CA ASN A 462 -13.89 -13.86 17.44
C ASN A 462 -14.95 -13.19 18.31
N ARG A 463 -14.98 -11.87 18.32
CA ARG A 463 -16.01 -11.06 18.97
C ARG A 463 -16.85 -10.35 17.93
N ILE A 464 -18.08 -10.80 17.73
CA ILE A 464 -19.01 -10.24 16.73
C ILE A 464 -20.17 -9.58 17.46
N HIS A 465 -20.19 -8.25 17.44
CA HIS A 465 -21.15 -7.40 18.14
C HIS A 465 -21.84 -6.47 17.15
N ASN A 466 -23.18 -6.48 17.10
CA ASN A 466 -23.96 -5.46 16.40
C ASN A 466 -25.16 -4.94 17.22
N GLU A 467 -25.12 -3.70 17.69
CA GLU A 467 -26.22 -3.09 18.46
C GLU A 467 -27.47 -2.87 17.60
N ASN A 468 -27.29 -2.60 16.31
CA ASN A 468 -28.34 -2.14 15.41
C ASN A 468 -28.57 -3.05 14.19
N SER A 469 -28.15 -4.32 14.24
CA SER A 469 -28.35 -5.26 13.14
C SER A 469 -28.84 -6.62 13.60
N GLU A 470 -29.76 -7.19 12.83
CA GLU A 470 -30.21 -8.58 12.97
C GLU A 470 -29.17 -9.61 12.50
N TYR A 471 -28.07 -9.17 11.89
CA TYR A 471 -27.08 -10.05 11.30
C TYR A 471 -25.79 -10.10 12.13
N LEU A 472 -25.33 -11.32 12.38
CA LEU A 472 -24.04 -11.62 12.98
C LEU A 472 -23.20 -12.36 11.93
N ILE A 473 -23.19 -13.69 12.00
CA ILE A 473 -22.78 -14.54 10.89
C ILE A 473 -24.04 -14.92 10.12
N LEU A 474 -23.95 -14.90 8.80
CA LEU A 474 -24.97 -15.48 7.93
C LEU A 474 -24.38 -16.74 7.30
N TRP A 475 -25.07 -17.88 7.48
CA TRP A 475 -24.66 -19.20 7.01
C TRP A 475 -25.87 -20.05 6.60
N ASP A 476 -25.61 -21.10 5.82
CA ASP A 476 -26.65 -22.02 5.34
C ASP A 476 -26.22 -23.50 5.47
N ALA A 477 -27.13 -24.39 5.09
CA ALA A 477 -26.92 -25.84 5.16
C ALA A 477 -25.84 -26.37 4.21
N THR A 478 -25.47 -25.61 3.17
CA THR A 478 -24.45 -26.02 2.20
C THR A 478 -23.04 -25.81 2.77
N VAL A 479 -22.83 -24.71 3.48
CA VAL A 479 -21.52 -24.39 4.09
C VAL A 479 -21.37 -24.91 5.51
N ALA A 480 -22.45 -25.19 6.23
CA ALA A 480 -22.40 -25.62 7.63
C ALA A 480 -21.42 -26.78 7.92
N PRO A 481 -21.33 -27.84 7.09
CA PRO A 481 -20.37 -28.94 7.30
C PRO A 481 -18.89 -28.52 7.15
N GLU A 482 -18.64 -27.40 6.49
CA GLU A 482 -17.30 -26.87 6.20
C GLU A 482 -16.84 -25.88 7.27
N ILE A 483 -17.69 -25.57 8.25
CA ILE A 483 -17.39 -24.64 9.35
C ILE A 483 -16.95 -25.42 10.58
N THR A 484 -15.77 -25.10 11.10
CA THR A 484 -15.38 -25.40 12.48
C THR A 484 -15.46 -24.12 13.30
N SER A 485 -16.25 -24.10 14.37
CA SER A 485 -16.45 -22.90 15.18
C SER A 485 -16.25 -23.17 16.68
N SER A 486 -15.55 -22.27 17.37
CA SER A 486 -15.29 -22.39 18.81
C SER A 486 -14.89 -21.06 19.47
N GLY A 487 -15.23 -20.88 20.75
CA GLY A 487 -14.71 -19.80 21.59
C GLY A 487 -15.15 -18.38 21.20
N ASN A 488 -16.09 -18.23 20.26
CA ASN A 488 -16.53 -16.92 19.81
C ASN A 488 -17.51 -16.29 20.82
N SER A 489 -17.60 -14.96 20.79
CA SER A 489 -18.67 -14.21 21.46
C SER A 489 -19.54 -13.48 20.46
N PHE A 490 -20.85 -13.65 20.61
CA PHE A 490 -21.86 -13.05 19.74
C PHE A 490 -22.80 -12.14 20.50
N TYR A 491 -23.19 -11.03 19.90
CA TYR A 491 -24.23 -10.16 20.44
C TYR A 491 -24.92 -9.32 19.37
N SER A 492 -26.25 -9.35 19.36
CA SER A 492 -27.07 -8.39 18.64
C SER A 492 -28.06 -7.70 19.58
N GLY A 493 -28.21 -6.38 19.43
CA GLY A 493 -29.24 -5.60 20.12
C GLY A 493 -30.64 -5.68 19.47
N VAL A 494 -30.76 -6.36 18.31
CA VAL A 494 -32.00 -6.42 17.51
C VAL A 494 -32.71 -7.77 17.60
N ILE A 495 -31.95 -8.87 17.68
CA ILE A 495 -32.49 -10.24 17.74
C ILE A 495 -32.28 -10.87 19.12
N ASP A 496 -33.04 -11.93 19.41
CA ASP A 496 -32.73 -12.83 20.52
C ASP A 496 -31.42 -13.57 20.21
N THR A 497 -30.32 -13.09 20.79
CA THR A 497 -28.99 -13.64 20.52
C THR A 497 -28.84 -15.05 21.12
N ASP A 498 -29.52 -15.36 22.22
CA ASP A 498 -29.48 -16.69 22.83
C ASP A 498 -30.16 -17.72 21.91
N GLU A 499 -31.31 -17.38 21.34
CA GLU A 499 -31.99 -18.21 20.34
C GLU A 499 -31.15 -18.38 19.07
N TRP A 500 -30.60 -17.28 18.54
CA TRP A 500 -29.73 -17.31 17.37
C TRP A 500 -28.49 -18.18 17.59
N LEU A 501 -27.83 -18.03 18.75
CA LEU A 501 -26.62 -18.78 19.08
C LEU A 501 -26.93 -20.28 19.20
N THR A 502 -28.07 -20.63 19.81
CA THR A 502 -28.51 -22.02 19.90
C THR A 502 -28.64 -22.65 18.51
N ASN A 503 -29.22 -21.92 17.56
CA ASN A 503 -29.36 -22.39 16.17
C ASN A 503 -28.01 -22.48 15.44
N TYR A 504 -27.13 -21.49 15.65
CA TYR A 504 -25.78 -21.51 15.10
C TYR A 504 -24.98 -22.71 15.60
N GLN A 505 -24.94 -22.92 16.91
CA GLN A 505 -24.26 -24.04 17.57
C GLN A 505 -24.75 -25.39 17.06
N ALA A 506 -26.07 -25.57 16.94
CA ALA A 506 -26.65 -26.79 16.38
C ALA A 506 -26.29 -26.98 14.90
N GLY A 507 -26.23 -25.90 14.13
CA GLY A 507 -25.93 -25.92 12.69
C GLY A 507 -24.49 -26.30 12.37
N VAL A 508 -23.51 -25.72 13.09
CA VAL A 508 -22.07 -25.89 12.80
C VAL A 508 -21.33 -26.78 13.81
N GLY A 509 -22.03 -27.34 14.80
CA GLY A 509 -21.44 -28.22 15.81
C GLY A 509 -20.58 -27.49 16.86
N ASP A 510 -20.81 -26.21 17.09
CA ASP A 510 -20.11 -25.42 18.11
C ASP A 510 -20.69 -25.71 19.51
N THR A 511 -19.81 -25.85 20.50
CA THR A 511 -20.18 -26.15 21.90
C THR A 511 -19.59 -25.15 22.91
N THR A 512 -18.86 -24.14 22.44
CA THR A 512 -18.00 -23.30 23.28
C THR A 512 -18.25 -21.80 23.11
N SER A 513 -18.85 -21.37 22.00
CA SER A 513 -19.20 -19.96 21.82
C SER A 513 -20.31 -19.52 22.77
N VAL A 514 -20.34 -18.22 23.08
CA VAL A 514 -21.22 -17.63 24.10
C VAL A 514 -21.90 -16.36 23.61
N VAL A 515 -23.03 -16.02 24.23
CA VAL A 515 -23.60 -14.67 24.10
C VAL A 515 -22.82 -13.74 25.02
N SER A 516 -22.22 -12.69 24.46
CA SER A 516 -21.53 -11.68 25.26
C SER A 516 -21.41 -10.35 24.52
N GLN A 517 -21.78 -9.27 25.20
CA GLN A 517 -21.60 -7.91 24.71
C GLN A 517 -20.13 -7.51 24.77
N THR A 518 -19.52 -7.31 23.60
CA THR A 518 -18.16 -6.75 23.50
C THR A 518 -18.22 -5.28 23.11
N ASN A 519 -18.28 -4.39 24.09
CA ASN A 519 -18.30 -2.94 23.87
C ASN A 519 -16.90 -2.32 24.02
N PRO A 520 -16.53 -1.32 23.19
CA PRO A 520 -15.32 -0.56 23.40
C PRO A 520 -15.42 0.31 24.65
N THR A 521 -14.29 0.59 25.31
CA THR A 521 -14.21 1.52 26.44
C THR A 521 -14.22 2.97 25.95
N GLY A 522 -15.40 3.49 25.63
CA GLY A 522 -15.59 4.84 25.08
C GLY A 522 -15.48 4.88 23.55
N GLY A 523 -15.27 6.07 23.00
CA GLY A 523 -15.10 6.27 21.55
C GLY A 523 -13.79 5.65 21.03
N TYR A 524 -13.84 5.11 19.81
CA TYR A 524 -12.72 4.40 19.17
C TYR A 524 -12.48 4.85 17.72
N LEU A 525 -13.19 5.85 17.22
CA LEU A 525 -12.99 6.36 15.87
C LEU A 525 -11.74 7.24 15.79
N VAL A 526 -11.32 7.58 14.57
CA VAL A 526 -10.17 8.47 14.35
C VAL A 526 -10.40 9.85 14.97
N THR A 527 -11.64 10.33 14.98
CA THR A 527 -12.02 11.59 15.64
C THR A 527 -11.85 11.49 17.16
N ASP A 528 -12.17 10.35 17.77
CA ASP A 528 -11.94 10.10 19.21
C ASP A 528 -10.44 10.03 19.52
N TYR A 529 -9.64 9.42 18.64
CA TYR A 529 -8.19 9.41 18.75
C TYR A 529 -7.63 10.84 18.74
N LEU A 530 -8.03 11.66 17.76
CA LEU A 530 -7.60 13.05 17.68
C LEU A 530 -7.98 13.85 18.93
N ALA A 531 -9.21 13.67 19.43
CA ALA A 531 -9.63 14.27 20.69
C ALA A 531 -8.73 13.83 21.87
N SER A 532 -8.34 12.55 21.91
CA SER A 532 -7.50 11.99 22.99
C SER A 532 -6.08 12.57 23.02
N ILE A 533 -5.55 13.00 21.87
CA ILE A 533 -4.24 13.64 21.77
C ILE A 533 -4.31 15.17 21.73
N GLY A 534 -5.49 15.75 22.00
CA GLY A 534 -5.70 17.20 22.08
C GLY A 534 -5.73 17.92 20.73
N GLU A 535 -5.91 17.20 19.62
CA GLU A 535 -6.01 17.75 18.27
C GLU A 535 -7.48 17.99 17.88
N THR A 536 -7.71 18.72 16.78
CA THR A 536 -9.05 18.94 16.23
C THR A 536 -9.70 17.62 15.83
N ALA A 537 -10.77 17.22 16.51
CA ALA A 537 -11.45 15.93 16.36
C ALA A 537 -12.33 15.81 15.09
N THR A 538 -11.75 16.03 13.91
CA THR A 538 -12.44 15.86 12.61
C THR A 538 -11.61 15.03 11.65
N LEU A 539 -12.28 14.30 10.74
CA LEU A 539 -11.61 13.55 9.68
C LEU A 539 -10.84 14.47 8.73
N ASP A 540 -11.38 15.64 8.41
CA ASP A 540 -10.68 16.64 7.58
C ASP A 540 -9.35 17.08 8.21
N ALA A 541 -9.32 17.25 9.55
CA ALA A 541 -8.09 17.59 10.25
C ALA A 541 -7.09 16.43 10.23
N PHE A 542 -7.55 15.18 10.32
CA PHE A 542 -6.70 14.00 10.14
C PHE A 542 -6.08 13.97 8.73
N PHE A 543 -6.93 14.08 7.70
CA PHE A 543 -6.50 14.02 6.30
C PHE A 543 -5.50 15.13 5.94
N ALA A 544 -5.74 16.36 6.43
CA ALA A 544 -4.81 17.46 6.23
C ALA A 544 -3.42 17.19 6.84
N ARG A 545 -3.33 16.42 7.93
CA ARG A 545 -2.08 16.10 8.62
C ARG A 545 -1.34 14.93 8.00
N ILE A 546 -2.03 13.86 7.62
CA ILE A 546 -1.37 12.70 6.97
C ILE A 546 -0.77 13.12 5.62
N GLN A 547 -1.42 14.00 4.85
CA GLN A 547 -0.88 14.46 3.57
C GLN A 547 0.36 15.37 3.70
N GLN A 548 0.69 15.85 4.90
CA GLN A 548 1.86 16.69 5.17
C GLN A 548 3.09 15.91 5.64
N GLN A 549 2.95 14.59 5.86
CA GLN A 549 4.01 13.72 6.32
C GLN A 549 5.19 13.70 5.33
N ARG A 550 6.39 13.93 5.86
CA ARG A 550 7.67 13.96 5.13
C ARG A 550 8.84 13.93 6.10
N ARG A 551 10.02 13.49 5.67
CA ARG A 551 11.25 13.46 6.46
C ARG A 551 11.56 14.86 7.01
N GLY A 552 11.97 14.91 8.28
CA GLY A 552 12.15 16.16 9.04
C GLY A 552 10.87 16.81 9.58
N HIS A 553 9.68 16.34 9.16
CA HIS A 553 8.37 16.72 9.71
C HIS A 553 7.45 15.50 9.86
N TRP A 554 8.04 14.32 10.06
CA TRP A 554 7.30 13.07 10.21
C TRP A 554 6.76 12.98 11.62
N ASP A 555 5.44 13.04 11.76
CA ASP A 555 4.76 13.04 13.04
C ASP A 555 4.09 11.69 13.24
N GLU A 556 4.73 10.87 14.07
CA GLU A 556 4.30 9.52 14.41
C GLU A 556 2.83 9.44 14.81
N ARG A 557 2.30 10.49 15.46
CA ARG A 557 0.89 10.57 15.88
C ARG A 557 -0.10 10.45 14.72
N TYR A 558 0.33 10.71 13.49
CA TYR A 558 -0.50 10.61 12.27
C TYR A 558 -0.12 9.42 11.39
N THR A 559 0.61 8.43 11.92
CA THR A 559 0.87 7.14 11.27
C THR A 559 -0.17 6.10 11.69
N ALA A 560 -0.23 4.95 10.99
CA ALA A 560 -1.26 3.94 11.24
C ALA A 560 -1.20 3.36 12.66
N VAL A 561 0.01 3.07 13.18
CA VAL A 561 0.18 2.29 14.41
C VAL A 561 -0.37 2.98 15.66
N PRO A 562 -0.13 4.28 15.91
CA PRO A 562 -0.74 4.94 17.06
C PRO A 562 -2.27 4.94 17.03
N VAL A 563 -2.88 5.13 15.86
CA VAL A 563 -4.34 5.03 15.69
C VAL A 563 -4.82 3.61 15.95
N ILE A 564 -4.14 2.61 15.38
CA ILE A 564 -4.45 1.20 15.59
C ILE A 564 -4.36 0.84 17.08
N ASN A 565 -3.30 1.26 17.76
CA ASN A 565 -3.10 0.99 19.18
C ASN A 565 -4.15 1.66 20.07
N PHE A 566 -4.54 2.89 19.73
CA PHE A 566 -5.67 3.54 20.38
C PHE A 566 -6.95 2.69 20.25
N VAL A 567 -7.30 2.25 19.03
CA VAL A 567 -8.49 1.42 18.79
C VAL A 567 -8.39 0.08 19.53
N ARG A 568 -7.24 -0.60 19.46
CA ARG A 568 -7.00 -1.88 20.13
C ARG A 568 -7.17 -1.77 21.63
N GLU A 569 -6.64 -0.71 22.25
CA GLU A 569 -6.83 -0.42 23.67
C GLU A 569 -8.33 -0.31 24.01
N LYS A 570 -9.13 0.36 23.18
CA LYS A 570 -10.58 0.47 23.41
C LYS A 570 -11.28 -0.87 23.45
N PHE A 571 -10.77 -1.87 22.75
CA PHE A 571 -11.33 -3.23 22.75
C PHE A 571 -10.59 -4.21 23.69
N GLY A 572 -9.67 -3.72 24.51
CA GLY A 572 -8.87 -4.54 25.42
C GLY A 572 -7.94 -5.51 24.70
N LYS A 573 -7.49 -5.17 23.49
CA LYS A 573 -6.45 -5.90 22.75
C LYS A 573 -5.07 -5.35 23.08
N GLU A 574 -4.07 -6.22 23.04
CA GLU A 574 -2.66 -5.85 23.22
C GLU A 574 -2.22 -4.87 22.14
N GLN A 575 -1.39 -3.90 22.49
CA GLN A 575 -0.80 -2.98 21.52
C GLN A 575 0.20 -3.70 20.61
N ILE A 576 0.29 -3.26 19.37
CA ILE A 576 1.30 -3.71 18.41
C ILE A 576 2.53 -2.81 18.49
N ALA A 577 3.71 -3.42 18.37
CA ALA A 577 4.98 -2.71 18.22
C ALA A 577 5.34 -2.56 16.74
N LYS A 578 5.98 -1.45 16.37
CA LYS A 578 6.67 -1.33 15.10
C LYS A 578 7.98 -2.12 15.18
N ILE A 579 8.28 -2.88 14.12
CA ILE A 579 9.55 -3.60 14.00
C ILE A 579 10.22 -3.12 12.71
N TYR A 580 11.37 -2.46 12.85
CA TYR A 580 12.19 -2.00 11.73
C TYR A 580 13.30 -2.99 11.41
#